data_AF-A0A6A0HAD1-F1
#
_entry.id   AF-A0A6A0HAD1-F1
#
_cell.length_a   1.000
_cell.length_b   1.000
_cell.length_c   1.000
_cell.angle_alpha   90.00
_cell.angle_beta   90.00
_cell.angle_gamma   90.00
#
_symmetry.space_group_name_H-M   'P 1'
#
loop_
_entity.id
_entity.type
_entity.pdbx_description
1 polymer ?
#
loop_
_entity_poly.entity_id
_entity_poly.type
_entity_poly.pdbx_seq_one_letter_code
_entity_poly.pdbx_strand_id
1 'polypeptide(L)'
;MNTKIIVCGQVGDDLRQDMLVIQMIRLMDRLWLKAGLDLKIVTFNVVPTGYRSGIIELVKEAETLRKIQTEYGVTGVFKDRPIAEWLAKQNTSALEYQRAVENFTASCAGYCVATYILGICDRHNDNIMLKTTGHLFHIDFGKFLGDAQKFGNIKRDRTPFVLTADMAYVINGGDKPSDKFHRFVDLCCQAFNIIRTNGHLLLYLFALVSFFF
;
A
#
# COMPACT_ATOMS: atom_id res chain seq x y z
N MET A 1 10.75 23.19 11.05
CA MET A 1 11.31 22.93 9.71
C MET A 1 10.17 23.05 8.72
N ASN A 2 10.26 24.00 7.77
CA ASN A 2 9.24 24.17 6.72
C ASN A 2 9.33 22.99 5.74
N THR A 3 8.50 21.98 5.94
CA THR A 3 8.32 20.91 4.95
C THR A 3 7.72 21.56 3.71
N LYS A 4 8.51 21.74 2.64
CA LYS A 4 7.96 22.08 1.32
C LYS A 4 6.96 20.99 0.95
N ILE A 5 5.66 21.27 1.06
CA ILE A 5 4.59 20.41 0.58
C ILE A 5 4.56 20.63 -0.93
N ILE A 6 5.01 19.63 -1.69
CA ILE A 6 4.86 19.64 -3.14
C ILE A 6 3.49 19.02 -3.40
N VAL A 7 2.65 19.78 -4.12
CA VAL A 7 1.27 19.43 -4.44
C VAL A 7 1.22 19.01 -5.91
N CYS A 8 0.70 17.81 -6.18
CA CYS A 8 0.30 17.44 -7.54
C CYS A 8 -1.14 17.90 -7.75
N GLY A 9 -1.38 18.78 -8.72
CA GLY A 9 -2.72 19.14 -9.16
C GLY A 9 -3.22 18.09 -10.14
N GLN A 10 -4.29 17.37 -9.77
CA GLN A 10 -4.91 16.39 -10.65
C GLN A 10 -6.17 16.98 -11.24
N VAL A 11 -6.25 17.03 -12.57
CA VAL A 11 -7.40 17.53 -13.32
C VAL A 11 -7.94 16.38 -14.16
N GLY A 12 -9.22 16.07 -13.99
CA GLY A 12 -9.87 14.97 -14.70
C GLY A 12 -10.26 13.78 -13.81
N ASP A 13 -9.78 13.69 -12.57
CA ASP A 13 -10.14 12.57 -11.68
C ASP A 13 -10.94 13.02 -10.47
N ASP A 14 -11.88 12.18 -10.04
CA ASP A 14 -12.69 12.43 -8.86
C ASP A 14 -11.99 11.94 -7.59
N LEU A 15 -11.20 12.84 -7.00
CA LEU A 15 -10.39 12.55 -5.80
C LEU A 15 -11.18 12.30 -4.52
N ARG A 16 -12.52 12.42 -4.54
CA ARG A 16 -13.34 12.15 -3.36
C ARG A 16 -13.26 10.68 -2.94
N GLN A 17 -13.11 9.77 -3.90
CA GLN A 17 -12.93 8.34 -3.64
C GLN A 17 -11.57 8.07 -2.98
N ASP A 18 -10.49 8.61 -3.55
CA ASP A 18 -9.14 8.55 -2.97
C ASP A 18 -9.09 9.10 -1.55
N MET A 19 -9.73 10.27 -1.34
CA MET A 19 -9.84 10.88 -0.02
C MET A 19 -10.53 9.92 0.97
N LEU A 20 -11.66 9.32 0.59
CA LEU A 20 -12.37 8.37 1.45
C LEU A 20 -11.49 7.16 1.81
N VAL A 21 -10.87 6.53 0.81
CA VAL A 21 -10.03 5.35 1.01
C VAL A 21 -8.86 5.66 1.95
N ILE A 22 -8.18 6.79 1.74
CA ILE A 22 -7.12 7.25 2.64
C ILE A 22 -7.62 7.47 4.06
N GLN A 23 -8.81 8.06 4.25
CA GLN A 23 -9.38 8.25 5.60
C GLN A 23 -9.70 6.91 6.27
N MET A 24 -10.18 5.92 5.53
CA MET A 24 -10.41 4.57 6.04
C MET A 24 -9.09 3.90 6.46
N ILE A 25 -8.03 4.03 5.65
CA ILE A 25 -6.70 3.52 5.98
C ILE A 25 -6.14 4.21 7.23
N ARG A 26 -6.31 5.54 7.37
CA ARG A 26 -5.94 6.29 8.59
C ARG A 26 -6.69 5.81 9.83
N LEU A 27 -7.95 5.43 9.69
CA LEU A 27 -8.70 4.83 10.79
C LEU A 27 -8.16 3.45 11.15
N MET A 28 -7.92 2.59 10.16
CA MET A 28 -7.34 1.26 10.38
C MET A 28 -5.99 1.37 11.11
N ASP A 29 -5.13 2.28 10.66
CA ASP A 29 -3.83 2.56 11.29
C ASP A 29 -3.97 2.97 12.76
N ARG A 30 -4.89 3.91 13.08
CA ARG A 30 -5.17 4.28 14.47
C ARG A 30 -5.66 3.09 15.32
N LEU A 31 -6.45 2.19 14.76
CA LEU A 31 -6.92 0.99 15.48
C LEU A 31 -5.77 0.00 15.72
N TRP A 32 -4.89 -0.21 14.74
CA TRP A 32 -3.70 -1.05 14.89
C TRP A 32 -2.74 -0.47 15.94
N LEU A 33 -2.42 0.82 15.86
CA LEU A 33 -1.56 1.49 16.84
C LEU A 33 -2.14 1.43 18.26
N LYS A 34 -3.45 1.61 18.41
CA LYS A 34 -4.14 1.48 19.72
C LYS A 34 -4.02 0.07 20.30
N ALA A 35 -3.97 -0.95 19.45
CA ALA A 35 -3.76 -2.34 19.85
C ALA A 35 -2.27 -2.71 20.04
N GLY A 36 -1.35 -1.74 19.90
CA GLY A 36 0.10 -1.96 20.02
C GLY A 36 0.75 -2.55 18.76
N LEU A 37 0.04 -2.58 17.64
CA LEU A 37 0.53 -3.09 16.36
C LEU A 37 0.89 -1.91 15.43
N ASP A 38 2.18 -1.60 15.32
CA ASP A 38 2.67 -0.59 14.37
C ASP A 38 3.03 -1.24 13.03
N LEU A 39 2.10 -1.12 12.06
CA LEU A 39 2.28 -1.64 10.70
C LEU A 39 3.01 -0.66 9.78
N LYS A 40 3.57 0.44 10.28
CA LYS A 40 4.36 1.38 9.46
C LYS A 40 3.57 1.92 8.26
N ILE A 41 2.28 2.18 8.45
CA ILE A 41 1.42 2.70 7.39
C ILE A 41 1.84 4.13 7.04
N VAL A 42 2.00 4.39 5.75
CA VAL A 42 2.23 5.73 5.21
C VAL A 42 0.94 6.22 4.57
N THR A 43 0.34 7.27 5.10
CA THR A 43 -0.78 7.96 4.44
C THR A 43 -0.35 9.34 3.97
N PHE A 44 -1.08 9.88 2.99
CA PHE A 44 -0.82 11.18 2.39
C PHE A 44 -2.13 11.95 2.26
N ASN A 45 -2.07 13.27 2.14
CA ASN A 45 -3.25 14.10 2.02
C ASN A 45 -3.80 14.09 0.59
N VAL A 46 -5.12 13.91 0.49
CA VAL A 46 -5.90 14.07 -0.73
C VAL A 46 -7.01 15.07 -0.43
N VAL A 47 -7.04 16.18 -1.17
CA VAL A 47 -7.97 17.28 -0.96
C VAL A 47 -8.67 17.60 -2.28
N PRO A 48 -9.90 17.13 -2.49
CA PRO A 48 -10.74 17.58 -3.58
C PRO A 48 -10.98 19.10 -3.47
N THR A 49 -10.71 19.85 -4.54
CA THR A 49 -10.90 21.31 -4.56
C THR A 49 -12.09 21.75 -5.41
N GLY A 50 -12.61 20.85 -6.24
CA GLY A 50 -13.76 21.12 -7.11
C GLY A 50 -14.16 19.88 -7.91
N TYR A 51 -15.02 20.06 -8.91
CA TYR A 51 -15.41 18.96 -9.79
C TYR A 51 -14.18 18.45 -10.56
N ARG A 52 -13.90 17.14 -10.43
CA ARG A 52 -12.76 16.45 -11.06
C ARG A 52 -11.43 17.19 -10.92
N SER A 53 -11.23 17.83 -9.76
CA SER A 53 -10.03 18.61 -9.46
C SER A 53 -9.67 18.51 -7.99
N GLY A 54 -8.38 18.42 -7.70
CA GLY A 54 -7.86 18.56 -6.35
C GLY A 54 -6.37 18.36 -6.25
N ILE A 55 -5.94 18.19 -5.02
CA ILE A 55 -4.55 18.26 -4.58
C ILE A 55 -4.18 16.94 -3.90
N ILE A 56 -3.08 16.34 -4.33
CA ILE A 56 -2.46 15.20 -3.66
C ILE A 56 -1.09 15.62 -3.12
N GLU A 57 -0.83 15.26 -1.86
CA GLU A 57 0.47 15.40 -1.22
C GLU A 57 1.51 14.49 -1.87
N LEU A 58 2.63 15.06 -2.29
CA LEU A 58 3.77 14.29 -2.76
C LEU A 58 4.55 13.68 -1.59
N VAL A 59 4.56 12.35 -1.52
CA VAL A 59 5.42 11.60 -0.60
C VAL A 59 6.85 11.61 -1.14
N LYS A 60 7.76 12.23 -0.39
CA LYS A 60 9.18 12.34 -0.75
C LYS A 60 9.91 11.01 -0.59
N GLU A 61 11.01 10.89 -1.33
CA GLU A 61 11.93 9.75 -1.26
C GLU A 61 11.21 8.42 -1.51
N ALA A 62 10.27 8.43 -2.45
CA ALA A 62 9.45 7.29 -2.83
C ALA A 62 9.47 7.10 -4.34
N GLU A 63 9.46 5.85 -4.79
CA GLU A 63 9.41 5.48 -6.20
C GLU A 63 8.34 4.40 -6.41
N THR A 64 7.74 4.35 -7.60
CA THR A 64 6.79 3.27 -7.94
C THR A 64 7.54 1.94 -8.09
N LEU A 65 6.89 0.83 -7.72
CA LEU A 65 7.49 -0.49 -7.90
C LEU A 65 7.75 -0.79 -9.37
N ARG A 66 6.93 -0.30 -10.30
CA ARG A 66 7.23 -0.41 -11.74
C ARG A 66 8.55 0.26 -12.09
N LYS A 67 8.80 1.48 -11.61
CA LYS A 67 10.03 2.19 -11.93
C LYS A 67 11.25 1.44 -11.40
N ILE A 68 11.18 0.95 -10.16
CA ILE A 68 12.22 0.10 -9.56
C ILE A 68 12.44 -1.15 -10.42
N GLN A 69 11.38 -1.90 -10.75
CA GLN A 69 11.51 -3.10 -11.58
C GLN A 69 12.03 -2.82 -12.99
N THR A 70 11.74 -1.66 -13.55
CA THR A 70 12.26 -1.27 -14.88
C THR A 70 13.72 -0.87 -14.83
N GLU A 71 14.21 -0.30 -13.72
CA GLU A 71 15.62 0.07 -13.57
C GLU A 71 16.50 -1.15 -13.28
N TYR A 72 16.03 -2.10 -12.46
CA TYR A 72 16.83 -3.25 -12.00
C TYR A 72 16.46 -4.57 -12.72
N GLY A 73 15.33 -4.65 -13.41
CA GLY A 73 14.84 -5.87 -14.08
C GLY A 73 15.35 -6.10 -15.51
N VAL A 74 16.14 -5.17 -16.08
CA VAL A 74 16.68 -5.29 -17.45
C VAL A 74 17.88 -6.26 -17.49
N THR A 75 18.58 -6.46 -16.37
CA THR A 75 19.68 -7.42 -16.27
C THR A 75 19.10 -8.82 -16.04
N GLY A 76 18.87 -9.56 -17.14
CA GLY A 76 18.10 -10.82 -17.24
C GLY A 76 18.55 -12.04 -16.41
N VAL A 77 19.29 -11.86 -15.31
CA VAL A 77 19.77 -12.94 -14.42
C VAL A 77 19.02 -12.96 -13.08
N PHE A 78 18.41 -11.85 -12.62
CA PHE A 78 17.72 -11.77 -11.31
C PHE A 78 16.38 -11.03 -11.38
N LYS A 79 15.36 -11.66 -11.97
CA LYS A 79 14.02 -11.04 -12.13
C LYS A 79 13.26 -10.82 -10.81
N ASP A 80 13.61 -11.54 -9.75
CA ASP A 80 12.89 -11.54 -8.46
C ASP A 80 13.58 -10.73 -7.34
N ARG A 81 14.59 -9.92 -7.69
CA ARG A 81 15.40 -9.13 -6.75
C ARG A 81 15.32 -7.59 -6.86
N PRO A 82 14.63 -6.96 -7.84
CA PRO A 82 14.65 -5.50 -7.99
C PRO A 82 14.38 -4.71 -6.71
N ILE A 83 13.41 -5.11 -5.88
CA ILE A 83 13.07 -4.37 -4.66
C ILE A 83 14.18 -4.51 -3.61
N ALA A 84 14.69 -5.73 -3.41
CA ALA A 84 15.76 -5.98 -2.45
C ALA A 84 17.05 -5.23 -2.81
N GLU A 85 17.44 -5.25 -4.09
CA GLU A 85 18.61 -4.54 -4.60
C GLU A 85 18.46 -3.02 -4.47
N TRP A 86 17.28 -2.49 -4.79
CA TRP A 86 16.99 -1.07 -4.61
C TRP A 86 17.07 -0.68 -3.14
N LEU A 87 16.48 -1.45 -2.21
CA LEU A 87 16.56 -1.20 -0.78
C LEU A 87 18.00 -1.24 -0.27
N ALA A 88 18.81 -2.20 -0.73
CA ALA A 88 20.22 -2.30 -0.37
C ALA A 88 21.04 -1.10 -0.88
N LYS A 89 20.71 -0.56 -2.06
CA LYS A 89 21.34 0.64 -2.60
C LYS A 89 20.98 1.89 -1.80
N GLN A 90 19.74 2.01 -1.32
CA GLN A 90 19.30 3.16 -0.51
C GLN A 90 19.78 3.09 0.95
N ASN A 91 20.12 1.90 1.45
CA ASN A 91 20.46 1.65 2.85
C ASN A 91 21.79 0.89 2.93
N THR A 92 22.90 1.62 2.97
CA THR A 92 24.25 1.04 2.79
C THR A 92 24.77 0.29 4.01
N SER A 93 24.28 0.62 5.21
CA SER A 93 24.62 -0.14 6.41
C SER A 93 23.68 -1.32 6.61
N ALA A 94 24.20 -2.44 7.14
CA ALA A 94 23.40 -3.62 7.44
C ALA A 94 22.22 -3.32 8.39
N LEU A 95 22.42 -2.40 9.34
CA LEU A 95 21.38 -1.99 10.27
C LEU A 95 20.26 -1.18 9.58
N GLU A 96 20.60 -0.26 8.68
CA GLU A 96 19.60 0.50 7.93
C GLU A 96 18.84 -0.41 6.96
N TYR A 97 19.53 -1.32 6.27
CA TYR A 97 18.89 -2.27 5.39
C TYR A 97 17.92 -3.17 6.15
N GLN A 98 18.33 -3.69 7.31
CA GLN A 98 17.45 -4.48 8.17
C GLN A 98 16.20 -3.69 8.57
N ARG A 99 16.35 -2.44 9.01
CA ARG A 99 15.21 -1.56 9.35
C ARG A 99 14.29 -1.32 8.15
N ALA A 100 14.86 -1.13 6.96
CA ALA A 100 14.07 -0.95 5.75
C ALA A 100 13.26 -2.21 5.40
N VAL A 101 13.84 -3.40 5.54
CA VAL A 101 13.14 -4.69 5.35
C VAL A 101 12.04 -4.90 6.39
N GLU A 102 12.29 -4.51 7.65
CA GLU A 102 11.27 -4.56 8.72
C GLU A 102 10.10 -3.60 8.42
N ASN A 103 10.39 -2.36 8.01
CA ASN A 103 9.37 -1.42 7.58
C ASN A 103 8.59 -1.93 6.36
N PHE A 104 9.28 -2.54 5.39
CA PHE A 104 8.66 -3.12 4.21
C PHE A 104 7.69 -4.22 4.57
N THR A 105 8.12 -5.14 5.44
CA THR A 105 7.31 -6.29 5.85
C THR A 105 6.08 -5.85 6.62
N ALA A 106 6.22 -4.91 7.55
CA ALA A 106 5.12 -4.38 8.34
C ALA A 106 4.10 -3.60 7.48
N SER A 107 4.58 -2.69 6.63
CA SER A 107 3.73 -1.87 5.76
C SER A 107 3.07 -2.69 4.65
N CYS A 108 3.77 -3.67 4.08
CA CYS A 108 3.19 -4.64 3.16
C CYS A 108 2.05 -5.41 3.83
N ALA A 109 2.24 -5.95 5.05
CA ALA A 109 1.19 -6.66 5.77
C ALA A 109 -0.04 -5.77 6.01
N GLY A 110 0.17 -4.54 6.45
CA GLY A 110 -0.90 -3.58 6.68
C GLY A 110 -1.68 -3.21 5.41
N TYR A 111 -0.99 -2.96 4.30
CA TYR A 111 -1.65 -2.67 3.01
C TYR A 111 -2.32 -3.89 2.39
N CYS A 112 -1.78 -5.11 2.54
CA CYS A 112 -2.46 -6.34 2.13
C CYS A 112 -3.81 -6.48 2.84
N VAL A 113 -3.85 -6.28 4.16
CA VAL A 113 -5.10 -6.36 4.94
C VAL A 113 -6.05 -5.21 4.60
N ALA A 114 -5.56 -3.98 4.52
CA ALA A 114 -6.40 -2.83 4.19
C ALA A 114 -7.06 -2.98 2.82
N THR A 115 -6.28 -3.30 1.79
CA THR A 115 -6.79 -3.44 0.42
C THR A 115 -7.75 -4.62 0.27
N TYR A 116 -7.50 -5.71 0.99
CA TYR A 116 -8.43 -6.84 1.07
C TYR A 116 -9.77 -6.45 1.69
N ILE A 117 -9.76 -5.81 2.87
CA ILE A 117 -10.98 -5.41 3.59
C ILE A 117 -11.79 -4.38 2.79
N LEU A 118 -11.10 -3.44 2.13
CA LEU A 118 -11.71 -2.40 1.32
C LEU A 118 -12.17 -2.90 -0.06
N GLY A 119 -11.71 -4.07 -0.51
CA GLY A 119 -12.05 -4.60 -1.84
C GLY A 119 -11.48 -3.76 -2.99
N ILE A 120 -10.20 -3.36 -2.87
CA ILE A 120 -9.49 -2.58 -3.89
C ILE A 120 -8.88 -3.56 -4.91
N CYS A 121 -9.45 -3.63 -6.12
CA CYS A 121 -9.09 -4.69 -7.09
C CYS A 121 -7.99 -4.28 -8.09
N ASP A 122 -7.86 -3.00 -8.45
CA ASP A 122 -6.92 -2.57 -9.51
C ASP A 122 -5.51 -2.28 -8.97
N ARG A 123 -4.90 -3.27 -8.30
CA ARG A 123 -3.55 -3.14 -7.72
C ARG A 123 -2.52 -3.79 -8.65
N HIS A 124 -1.66 -2.95 -9.21
CA HIS A 124 -0.48 -3.33 -9.99
C HIS A 124 0.71 -2.46 -9.56
N ASN A 125 1.91 -2.81 -10.00
CA ASN A 125 3.17 -2.22 -9.52
C ASN A 125 3.33 -0.71 -9.81
N ASP A 126 2.46 -0.10 -10.63
CA ASP A 126 2.41 1.36 -10.82
C ASP A 126 1.71 2.07 -9.66
N ASN A 127 0.73 1.40 -9.05
CA ASN A 127 -0.11 1.95 -7.98
C ASN A 127 0.44 1.62 -6.58
N ILE A 128 1.65 1.09 -6.53
CA ILE A 128 2.36 0.75 -5.30
C ILE A 128 3.69 1.49 -5.32
N MET A 129 3.94 2.25 -4.27
CA MET A 129 5.14 3.02 -4.06
C MET A 129 5.93 2.46 -2.88
N LEU A 130 7.23 2.68 -2.91
CA LEU A 130 8.16 2.29 -1.86
C LEU A 130 9.07 3.46 -1.51
N LYS A 131 9.13 3.79 -0.21
CA LYS A 131 10.07 4.78 0.32
C LYS A 131 11.48 4.20 0.46
N THR A 132 12.51 5.04 0.38
CA THR A 132 13.92 4.66 0.66
C THR A 132 14.09 4.02 2.04
N THR A 133 13.30 4.49 3.00
CA THR A 133 13.18 3.95 4.38
C THR A 133 12.48 2.59 4.48
N GLY A 134 12.06 1.99 3.36
CA GLY A 134 11.41 0.68 3.32
C GLY A 134 9.89 0.68 3.45
N HIS A 135 9.24 1.82 3.63
CA HIS A 135 7.78 1.87 3.79
C HIS A 135 7.06 1.71 2.44
N LEU A 136 6.28 0.64 2.30
CA LEU A 136 5.43 0.38 1.15
C LEU A 136 4.05 1.03 1.35
N PHE A 137 3.52 1.67 0.31
CA PHE A 137 2.19 2.25 0.35
C PHE A 137 1.51 2.25 -1.02
N HIS A 138 0.19 2.22 -1.01
CA HIS A 138 -0.62 2.22 -2.24
C HIS A 138 -1.07 3.64 -2.57
N ILE A 139 -1.16 3.95 -3.85
CA ILE A 139 -1.67 5.22 -4.40
C ILE A 139 -2.77 4.93 -5.42
N ASP A 140 -3.44 5.97 -5.91
CA ASP A 140 -4.46 5.90 -6.97
C ASP A 140 -5.55 4.86 -6.65
N PHE A 141 -6.54 5.26 -5.86
CA PHE A 141 -7.64 4.41 -5.40
C PHE A 141 -8.93 4.60 -6.17
N GLY A 142 -8.88 5.21 -7.37
CA GLY A 142 -10.05 5.57 -8.17
C GLY A 142 -10.95 4.39 -8.64
N LYS A 143 -10.66 3.16 -8.21
CA LYS A 143 -11.51 1.97 -8.40
C LYS A 143 -11.54 1.12 -7.12
N PHE A 144 -12.64 1.20 -6.37
CA PHE A 144 -12.84 0.51 -5.08
C PHE A 144 -14.32 0.11 -4.92
N LEU A 145 -14.62 -0.97 -4.18
CA LEU A 145 -15.97 -1.56 -4.01
C LEU A 145 -16.63 -2.13 -5.29
N GLY A 146 -15.91 -2.97 -6.02
CA GLY A 146 -16.56 -3.83 -7.03
C GLY A 146 -16.90 -3.14 -8.35
N ASP A 147 -16.32 -1.96 -8.61
CA ASP A 147 -16.25 -1.33 -9.94
C ASP A 147 -15.30 -2.09 -10.89
N ALA A 148 -15.29 -3.42 -10.76
CA ALA A 148 -14.58 -4.34 -11.62
C ALA A 148 -15.16 -4.16 -13.01
N GLN A 149 -14.35 -3.59 -13.92
CA GLN A 149 -14.66 -3.56 -15.33
C GLN A 149 -14.97 -4.99 -15.78
N LYS A 150 -16.26 -5.30 -15.95
CA LYS A 150 -16.70 -6.46 -16.70
C LYS A 150 -16.27 -6.24 -18.15
N PHE A 151 -15.10 -6.75 -18.52
CA PHE A 151 -14.80 -7.04 -19.92
C PHE A 151 -15.56 -8.34 -20.28
N GLY A 152 -16.86 -8.20 -20.55
CA GLY A 152 -17.78 -9.33 -20.77
C GLY A 152 -18.16 -10.10 -19.50
N ASN A 153 -18.52 -11.38 -19.63
CA ASN A 153 -18.96 -12.27 -18.54
C ASN A 153 -17.81 -12.80 -17.65
N ILE A 154 -16.58 -12.29 -17.80
CA ILE A 154 -15.40 -12.78 -17.06
C ILE A 154 -15.02 -11.75 -16.00
N LYS A 155 -15.12 -12.14 -14.72
CA LYS A 155 -14.54 -11.38 -13.61
C LYS A 155 -13.01 -11.41 -13.73
N ARG A 156 -12.41 -10.32 -14.23
CA ARG A 156 -10.97 -10.08 -14.11
C ARG A 156 -10.70 -9.51 -12.72
N ASP A 157 -10.40 -10.40 -11.78
CA ASP A 157 -9.37 -10.23 -10.73
C ASP A 157 -9.56 -11.34 -9.69
N ARG A 158 -8.61 -12.28 -9.67
CA ARG A 158 -8.64 -13.47 -8.82
C ARG A 158 -7.70 -13.40 -7.63
N THR A 159 -6.99 -12.29 -7.43
CA THR A 159 -6.06 -12.12 -6.31
C THR A 159 -6.59 -11.10 -5.31
N PRO A 160 -6.93 -11.51 -4.07
CA PRO A 160 -7.55 -10.64 -3.06
C PRO A 160 -6.65 -9.48 -2.58
N PHE A 161 -5.35 -9.55 -2.85
CA PHE A 161 -4.34 -8.50 -2.65
C PHE A 161 -3.10 -8.84 -3.49
N VAL A 162 -2.20 -7.86 -3.70
CA VAL A 162 -0.95 -8.05 -4.46
C VAL A 162 0.18 -8.46 -3.52
N LEU A 163 0.73 -9.66 -3.74
CA LEU A 163 1.98 -10.12 -3.15
C LEU A 163 2.80 -10.76 -4.27
N THR A 164 3.76 -10.01 -4.82
CA THR A 164 4.60 -10.46 -5.94
C THR A 164 5.78 -11.31 -5.46
N ALA A 165 6.42 -12.05 -6.36
CA ALA A 165 7.62 -12.83 -6.03
C ALA A 165 8.76 -11.96 -5.47
N ASP A 166 8.94 -10.77 -6.02
CA ASP A 166 9.91 -9.76 -5.58
C ASP A 166 9.62 -9.26 -4.15
N MET A 167 8.33 -9.04 -3.81
CA MET A 167 7.93 -8.73 -2.43
C MET A 167 8.19 -9.89 -1.48
N ALA A 168 7.87 -11.12 -1.91
CA ALA A 168 8.12 -12.32 -1.13
C ALA A 168 9.61 -12.56 -0.88
N TYR A 169 10.47 -12.25 -1.87
CA TYR A 169 11.92 -12.33 -1.72
C TYR A 169 12.45 -11.41 -0.61
N VAL A 170 11.96 -10.16 -0.56
CA VAL A 170 12.31 -9.19 0.50
C VAL A 170 11.86 -9.70 1.88
N ILE A 171 10.63 -10.18 1.99
CA ILE A 171 10.07 -10.70 3.26
C ILE A 171 10.85 -11.92 3.74
N ASN A 172 11.15 -12.85 2.84
CA ASN A 172 11.93 -14.04 3.15
C ASN A 172 13.39 -13.73 3.48
N GLY A 173 13.92 -12.63 2.96
CA GLY A 173 15.36 -12.35 2.91
C GLY A 173 16.10 -13.31 1.96
N GLY A 174 15.43 -13.79 0.92
CA GLY A 174 15.97 -14.77 -0.03
C GLY A 174 14.89 -15.54 -0.80
N ASP A 175 15.32 -16.47 -1.65
CA ASP A 175 14.45 -17.20 -2.59
C ASP A 175 13.55 -18.26 -1.91
N LYS A 176 13.91 -18.71 -0.70
CA LYS A 176 13.19 -19.78 0.01
C LYS A 176 12.31 -19.20 1.13
N PRO A 177 11.09 -19.75 1.32
CA PRO A 177 10.29 -19.45 2.50
C PRO A 177 11.10 -19.64 3.78
N SER A 178 10.99 -18.68 4.69
CA SER A 178 11.67 -18.70 5.99
C SER A 178 10.70 -18.35 7.12
N ASP A 179 11.14 -18.47 8.37
CA ASP A 179 10.37 -18.04 9.55
C ASP A 179 9.92 -16.56 9.46
N LYS A 180 10.61 -15.75 8.66
CA LYS A 180 10.21 -14.35 8.41
C LYS A 180 8.89 -14.25 7.66
N PHE A 181 8.59 -15.19 6.76
CA PHE A 181 7.30 -15.23 6.07
C PHE A 181 6.17 -15.61 7.03
N HIS A 182 6.42 -16.53 7.96
CA HIS A 182 5.46 -16.84 9.02
C HIS A 182 5.16 -15.61 9.86
N ARG A 183 6.18 -14.83 10.23
CA ARG A 183 5.99 -13.54 10.92
C ARG A 183 5.15 -12.54 10.10
N PHE A 184 5.36 -12.47 8.78
CA PHE A 184 4.52 -11.66 7.90
C PHE A 184 3.05 -12.10 7.93
N VAL A 185 2.79 -13.41 7.85
CA VAL A 185 1.44 -13.97 7.97
C VAL A 185 0.82 -13.64 9.33
N ASP A 186 1.59 -13.77 10.42
CA ASP A 186 1.12 -13.43 11.76
C ASP A 186 0.75 -11.94 11.88
N LEU A 187 1.52 -11.04 11.27
CA LEU A 187 1.18 -9.62 11.21
C LEU A 187 -0.15 -9.39 10.46
N CYS A 188 -0.34 -10.04 9.31
CA CYS A 188 -1.60 -9.99 8.56
C CYS A 188 -2.78 -10.50 9.39
N CYS A 189 -2.63 -11.64 10.07
CA CYS A 189 -3.68 -12.21 10.91
C CYS A 189 -4.03 -11.32 12.10
N GLN A 190 -3.03 -10.74 12.78
CA GLN A 190 -3.25 -9.79 13.86
C GLN A 190 -3.96 -8.54 13.37
N ALA A 191 -3.46 -7.93 12.30
CA ALA A 191 -4.04 -6.74 11.69
C ALA A 191 -5.50 -6.97 11.27
N PHE A 192 -5.80 -8.08 10.61
CA PHE A 192 -7.16 -8.45 10.21
C PHE A 192 -8.09 -8.61 11.42
N ASN A 193 -7.64 -9.33 12.46
CA ASN A 193 -8.44 -9.55 13.65
C ASN A 193 -8.74 -8.27 14.43
N ILE A 194 -7.78 -7.33 14.50
CA ILE A 194 -7.99 -6.02 15.13
C ILE A 194 -9.10 -5.26 14.39
N ILE A 195 -9.07 -5.22 13.05
CA ILE A 195 -10.12 -4.56 12.27
C ILE A 195 -11.46 -5.28 12.40
N ARG A 196 -11.46 -6.63 12.36
CA ARG A 196 -12.66 -7.45 12.50
C ARG A 196 -13.41 -7.17 13.80
N THR A 197 -12.70 -7.04 14.92
CA THR A 197 -13.30 -6.69 16.23
C THR A 197 -13.94 -5.29 16.22
N ASN A 198 -13.47 -4.40 15.34
CA ASN A 198 -13.99 -3.04 15.15
C ASN A 198 -14.89 -2.92 13.89
N GLY A 199 -15.34 -4.05 13.31
CA GLY A 199 -16.03 -4.07 12.01
C GLY A 199 -17.27 -3.18 11.94
N HIS A 200 -18.04 -3.06 13.03
CA HIS A 200 -19.21 -2.18 13.09
C HIS A 200 -18.86 -0.71 12.82
N LEU A 201 -17.73 -0.21 13.33
CA LEU A 201 -17.28 1.16 13.10
C LEU A 201 -17.02 1.41 11.61
N LEU A 202 -16.34 0.46 10.95
CA LEU A 202 -16.07 0.55 9.52
C LEU A 202 -17.37 0.52 8.72
N LEU A 203 -18.31 -0.37 9.06
CA LEU A 203 -19.61 -0.47 8.40
C LEU A 203 -20.44 0.81 8.57
N TYR A 204 -20.47 1.40 9.77
CA TYR A 204 -21.20 2.65 10.00
C TYR A 204 -20.60 3.82 9.22
N LEU A 205 -19.27 3.90 9.13
CA LEU A 205 -18.61 4.91 8.32
C LEU A 205 -18.89 4.73 6.83
N PHE A 206 -18.86 3.49 6.32
CA PHE A 206 -19.25 3.21 4.94
C PHE A 206 -20.72 3.56 4.67
N ALA A 207 -21.62 3.21 5.59
CA ALA A 207 -23.04 3.54 5.46
C ALA A 207 -23.24 5.05 5.39
N LEU A 208 -22.64 5.82 6.32
CA LEU A 208 -22.73 7.28 6.32
C LEU A 208 -22.21 7.88 5.03
N VAL A 209 -21.07 7.41 4.54
CA VAL A 209 -20.42 7.96 3.36
C VAL A 209 -21.17 7.59 2.07
N SER A 210 -21.80 6.41 2.01
CA SER A 210 -22.61 5.99 0.86
C SER A 210 -23.84 6.90 0.61
N PHE A 211 -24.26 7.70 1.60
CA PHE A 211 -25.32 8.70 1.40
C PHE A 211 -24.82 10.01 0.76
N PHE A 212 -23.51 10.24 0.70
CA PHE A 212 -22.91 11.48 0.18
C PHE A 212 -22.29 11.33 -1.22
N PHE A 213 -22.42 10.15 -1.83
CA PHE A 213 -21.94 9.84 -3.18
C PHE A 213 -23.07 9.45 -4.12
#